data_AF-A0A959Y3U5-F1
#
_entry.id   AF-A0A959Y3U5-F1
#
_cell.length_a   1.000
_cell.length_b   1.000
_cell.length_c   1.000
_cell.angle_alpha   90.00
_cell.angle_beta   90.00
_cell.angle_gamma   90.00
#
_symmetry.space_group_name_H-M   'P 1'
#
loop_
_entity.id
_entity.type
_entity.pdbx_description
1 polymer ?
#
loop_
_entity_poly.entity_id
_entity_poly.type
_entity_poly.pdbx_seq_one_letter_code
_entity_poly.pdbx_strand_id
1 'polypeptide(L)' 'ELYFRGSRSENMVYFVDGVKIPGRLSGVPPVSIASMTIYTGGLPARYGDVTGGVVAIETKSYYDLYLQRKAGIR' A
#
# COMPACT_ATOMS: atom_id res chain seq x y z
N GLU A 1 -3.15 7.70 12.34
CA GLU A 1 -1.80 7.93 11.75
C GLU A 1 -0.93 6.72 12.04
N LEU A 2 0.04 6.44 11.19
CA LEU A 2 0.93 5.28 11.32
C LEU A 2 2.32 5.74 11.76
N TYR A 3 2.89 5.06 12.75
CA TYR A 3 4.24 5.30 13.26
C TYR A 3 4.99 3.98 13.25
N PHE A 4 6.16 3.96 12.60
CA PHE A 4 7.02 2.79 12.55
C PHE A 4 8.40 3.16 13.10
N ARG A 5 8.93 2.32 14.00
CA ARG A 5 10.27 2.47 14.61
C ARG A 5 10.60 3.89 15.13
N GLY A 6 9.60 4.60 15.66
CA GLY A 6 9.77 5.96 16.19
C GLY A 6 9.87 7.07 15.13
N SER A 7 9.66 6.75 13.85
CA SER A 7 9.59 7.74 12.77
C SER A 7 8.30 8.56 12.85
N ARG A 8 8.35 9.80 12.37
CA ARG A 8 7.21 10.72 12.31
C ARG A 8 6.22 10.27 11.23
N SER A 9 4.94 10.56 11.43
CA SER A 9 3.87 10.23 10.47
C SER A 9 4.10 10.85 9.09
N GLU A 10 4.74 12.02 9.01
CA GLU A 10 5.11 12.70 7.76
C GLU A 10 6.22 12.00 6.96
N ASN A 11 7.07 11.20 7.63
CA ASN A 11 8.15 10.44 6.98
C ASN A 11 7.68 9.05 6.50
N MET A 12 6.40 8.76 6.67
CA MET A 12 5.74 7.56 6.15
C MET A 12 5.03 7.88 4.85
N VAL A 13 5.16 7.01 3.86
CA VAL A 13 4.55 7.23 2.55
C VAL A 13 3.73 6.01 2.13
N TYR A 14 2.57 6.28 1.55
CA TYR A 14 1.75 5.26 0.91
C TYR A 14 2.06 5.20 -0.58
N PHE A 15 2.18 3.99 -1.10
CA PHE A 15 2.22 3.72 -2.52
C PHE A 15 0.98 2.91 -2.87
N VAL A 16 0.20 3.38 -3.85
CA VAL A 16 -0.97 2.67 -4.38
C VAL A 16 -0.67 2.36 -5.83
N ASP A 17 -0.59 1.08 -6.18
CA ASP A 17 -0.26 0.60 -7.53
C ASP A 17 1.02 1.24 -8.10
N GLY A 18 2.01 1.44 -7.21
CA GLY A 18 3.30 2.09 -7.53
C GLY A 18 3.28 3.62 -7.55
N VAL A 19 2.13 4.27 -7.35
CA VAL A 19 2.02 5.74 -7.29
C VAL A 19 2.15 6.24 -5.85
N LYS A 20 3.05 7.21 -5.64
CA LYS A 20 3.25 7.86 -4.35
C LYS A 20 2.02 8.71 -4.00
N ILE A 21 1.36 8.39 -2.88
CA ILE A 21 0.27 9.17 -2.33
C ILE A 21 0.84 10.05 -1.20
N PRO A 22 0.84 11.39 -1.37
CA PRO A 22 1.34 12.30 -0.34
C PRO A 22 0.38 12.34 0.86
N GLY A 23 0.93 12.31 2.07
CA GLY A 23 0.17 12.43 3.31
C GLY A 23 -0.64 11.18 3.66
N ARG A 24 -1.93 11.35 3.93
CA ARG A 24 -2.81 10.27 4.38
C ARG A 24 -3.39 9.50 3.19
N LEU A 25 -3.48 8.18 3.32
CA LEU A 25 -4.19 7.32 2.36
C LEU A 25 -5.64 7.81 2.21
N SER A 26 -5.97 8.32 1.02
CA SER A 26 -7.29 8.82 0.66
C SER A 26 -7.72 8.19 -0.66
N GLY A 27 -8.99 7.81 -0.77
CA GLY A 27 -9.57 7.31 -2.02
C GLY A 27 -9.46 5.80 -2.28
N VAL A 28 -8.86 5.01 -1.38
CA VAL A 28 -8.79 3.54 -1.52
C VAL A 28 -9.69 2.85 -0.46
N PRO A 29 -10.86 2.31 -0.86
CA PRO A 29 -11.69 1.51 0.02
C PRO A 29 -10.98 0.20 0.42
N PRO A 30 -11.14 -0.29 1.66
CA PRO A 30 -10.52 -1.55 2.10
C PRO A 30 -10.91 -2.77 1.24
N VAL A 31 -12.14 -2.80 0.73
CA VAL A 31 -12.64 -3.89 -0.13
C VAL A 31 -11.92 -3.97 -1.48
N SER A 32 -11.33 -2.86 -1.93
CA SER A 32 -10.63 -2.74 -3.21
C SER A 32 -9.16 -3.19 -3.13
N ILE A 33 -8.64 -3.41 -1.92
CA ILE A 33 -7.24 -3.81 -1.70
C ILE A 33 -7.11 -5.31 -1.96
N ALA A 34 -6.18 -5.69 -2.82
CA ALA A 34 -5.80 -7.08 -3.04
C ALA A 34 -4.74 -7.50 -2.02
N SER A 35 -3.68 -6.70 -1.88
CA SER A 35 -2.61 -6.95 -0.92
C SER A 35 -2.02 -5.66 -0.37
N MET A 36 -1.45 -5.74 0.82
CA MET A 36 -0.76 -4.65 1.49
C MET A 36 0.57 -5.15 2.03
N THR A 37 1.67 -4.51 1.61
CA THR A 37 3.02 -4.82 2.07
C THR A 37 3.60 -3.62 2.78
N ILE A 38 4.18 -3.84 3.96
CA ILE A 38 4.71 -2.76 4.79
C ILE A 38 6.21 -2.93 4.94
N TYR A 39 6.95 -1.90 4.54
CA TYR A 39 8.40 -1.78 4.74
C TYR A 39 8.66 -0.82 5.89
N THR A 40 9.14 -1.33 7.02
CA THR A 40 9.37 -0.56 8.25
C THR A 40 10.81 -0.04 8.39
N GLY A 41 11.64 -0.22 7.36
CA GLY A 41 13.05 0.16 7.28
C GLY A 41 13.77 -0.66 6.20
N GLY A 42 15.04 -0.34 5.89
CA GLY A 42 15.80 -1.05 4.84
C GLY A 42 15.09 -1.01 3.48
N LEU A 43 14.58 0.17 3.13
CA LEU A 43 13.67 0.36 2.00
C LEU A 43 14.40 0.11 0.67
N PRO A 44 13.82 -0.65 -0.27
CA PRO A 44 14.38 -0.78 -1.61
C PRO A 44 14.47 0.58 -2.32
N ALA A 45 15.53 0.78 -3.11
CA ALA A 45 15.80 2.05 -3.81
C ALA A 45 14.65 2.54 -4.71
N ARG A 46 13.77 1.63 -5.16
CA ARG A 46 12.58 1.96 -5.98
C ARG A 46 11.62 2.94 -5.32
N TYR A 47 11.64 3.03 -3.99
CA TYR A 47 10.76 3.91 -3.24
C TYR A 47 11.39 5.26 -2.87
N GLY A 48 12.64 5.49 -3.29
CA GLY A 48 13.32 6.78 -3.17
C GLY A 48 13.71 7.15 -1.74
N ASP A 49 13.58 8.43 -1.44
CA ASP A 49 14.08 9.14 -0.25
C ASP A 49 13.25 8.94 1.03
N VAL A 50 12.39 7.92 1.07
CA VAL A 50 11.51 7.69 2.23
C VAL A 50 12.30 7.06 3.38
N THR A 51 12.35 7.76 4.52
CA THR A 51 13.19 7.39 5.67
C THR A 51 12.44 6.71 6.82
N GLY A 52 11.11 6.88 6.92
CA GLY A 52 10.31 6.26 7.99
C GLY A 52 9.86 4.84 7.65
N GLY A 53 9.29 4.68 6.45
CA GLY A 53 8.75 3.42 5.98
C GLY A 53 7.74 3.62 4.85
N VAL A 54 7.43 2.54 4.15
CA VAL A 54 6.52 2.55 3.00
C VAL A 54 5.43 1.53 3.19
N VAL A 55 4.19 1.95 2.97
CA VAL A 55 3.03 1.06 2.85
C VAL A 55 2.70 0.95 1.37
N ALA A 56 3.01 -0.19 0.77
CA ALA A 56 2.67 -0.50 -0.62
C ALA A 56 1.34 -1.25 -0.66
N ILE A 57 0.40 -0.73 -1.44
CA ILE A 57 -0.95 -1.24 -1.62
C ILE A 57 -1.10 -1.60 -3.09
N GLU A 58 -1.55 -2.82 -3.34
CA GLU A 58 -1.94 -3.28 -4.66
C GLU A 58 -3.46 -3.44 -4.67
N THR A 59 -4.12 -2.79 -5.62
CA THR A 59 -5.57 -2.88 -5.79
C THR A 59 -5.97 -4.14 -6.56
N LYS A 60 -7.21 -4.58 -6.38
CA LYS A 60 -7.75 -5.73 -7.09
C LYS A 60 -7.86 -5.42 -8.58
N SER A 61 -7.25 -6.26 -9.40
CA SER A 61 -7.43 -6.21 -10.85
C SER A 61 -8.76 -6.82 -11.26
N TYR A 62 -9.21 -6.48 -12.47
CA TYR A 62 -10.36 -7.14 -13.11
C TYR A 62 -10.21 -8.66 -13.14
N TYR A 63 -9.00 -9.15 -13.42
CA TYR A 63 -8.74 -10.59 -13.48
C TYR A 63 -8.90 -11.27 -12.12
N ASP A 64 -8.48 -10.64 -11.03
CA ASP A 64 -8.61 -11.18 -9.68
C ASP A 64 -10.09 -11.35 -9.31
N LEU A 65 -10.90 -10.33 -9.62
CA LEU A 65 -12.36 -10.35 -9.40
C LEU A 65 -13.04 -11.41 -10.27
N TYR A 66 -12.62 -11.53 -11.54
CA TYR A 66 -13.16 -12.53 -12.46
C TYR A 66 -12.88 -13.96 -12.00
N LEU A 67 -11.63 -14.23 -11.56
CA LEU A 67 -11.23 -15.54 -11.07
C LEU A 67 -11.94 -15.89 -9.76
N GLN A 68 -12.03 -14.93 -8.83
CA GLN A 68 -12.78 -15.10 -7.58
C GLN A 68 -14.25 -15.44 -7.85
N ARG A 69 -14.89 -14.73 -8.80
CA ARG A 69 -16.26 -15.02 -9.23
C ARG A 69 -16.40 -16.42 -9.85
N LYS A 70 -15.48 -16.81 -10.72
CA LYS A 70 -15.47 -18.17 -11.32
C LYS A 70 -15.25 -19.27 -10.30
N ALA A 71 -14.43 -19.01 -9.27
CA ALA A 71 -14.16 -19.94 -8.18
C ALA A 71 -15.37 -20.13 -7.24
N GLY A 72 -16.44 -19.34 -7.38
CA GLY A 72 -17.61 -19.41 -6.50
C GLY A 72 -17.35 -18.91 -5.08
N ILE A 73 -16.19 -18.29 -4.85
CA ILE A 73 -15.80 -17.72 -3.57
C ILE A 73 -16.34 -16.30 -3.54
N ARG A 74 -17.41 -16.06 -2.77
CA ARG A 74 -17.95 -14.73 -2.52
C ARG A 74 -17.98 -14.43 -1.04
#